data_AF-A0AAN8PSR8-F1
#
_entry.id   AF-A0AAN8PSR8-F1
#
_cell.length_a   1.000
_cell.length_b   1.000
_cell.length_c   1.000
_cell.angle_alpha   90.00
_cell.angle_beta   90.00
_cell.angle_gamma   90.00
#
_symmetry.space_group_name_H-M   'P 1'
#
loop_
_entity.id
_entity.type
_entity.pdbx_description
1 polymer ?
#
loop_
_entity_poly.entity_id
_entity_poly.type
_entity_poly.pdbx_seq_one_letter_code
_entity_poly.pdbx_strand_id
1 'polypeptide(L)'
;MYTPVDVYPGEGFELINKDVMVKNKLMYILTRHGKKEKDCDMQKEPSSNSCSNNRYMGSHDTYIFVPIGKFPPEVKKELSVLSIDYGVENMSIWAFRNLGHYKVTNPCKVLKVYHIHCTGLRDARRKRINTGKNTGMARPTDRLD
;
A
#
# COMPACT_ATOMS: atom_id res chain seq x y z
N MET A 1 21.72 17.17 -0.09
CA MET A 1 20.81 16.56 -1.07
C MET A 1 19.78 15.75 -0.29
N TYR A 2 18.58 16.29 -0.08
CA TYR A 2 17.46 15.53 0.48
C TYR A 2 16.77 14.84 -0.70
N THR A 3 16.86 13.52 -0.79
CA THR A 3 15.94 12.75 -1.63
C THR A 3 14.55 12.82 -0.97
N PRO A 4 13.52 13.37 -1.63
CA PRO A 4 12.17 13.47 -1.08
C PRO A 4 11.49 12.11 -1.23
N VAL A 5 11.95 11.13 -0.45
CA VAL A 5 11.26 9.85 -0.39
C VAL A 5 10.34 9.90 0.81
N ASP A 6 9.05 10.11 0.54
CA ASP A 6 8.03 10.14 1.57
C ASP A 6 7.81 8.76 2.22
N VAL A 7 8.32 7.68 1.63
CA VAL A 7 8.11 6.30 2.08
C VAL A 7 9.38 5.45 1.98
N TYR A 8 9.78 4.77 3.05
CA TYR A 8 10.97 3.90 3.04
C TYR A 8 10.76 2.60 3.83
N PRO A 9 11.47 1.51 3.48
CA PRO A 9 11.37 0.24 4.18
C PRO A 9 11.98 0.33 5.59
N GLY A 10 11.28 -0.29 6.54
CA GLY A 10 11.71 -0.48 7.92
C GLY A 10 12.09 -1.94 8.18
N GLU A 11 11.77 -2.43 9.37
CA GLU A 11 12.10 -3.81 9.78
C GLU A 11 11.21 -4.86 9.08
N GLY A 12 11.71 -6.11 9.03
CA GLY A 12 10.98 -7.29 8.58
C GLY A 12 11.14 -7.61 7.10
N PHE A 13 11.70 -6.70 6.30
CA PHE A 13 11.90 -6.92 4.85
C PHE A 13 12.84 -8.10 4.56
N GLU A 14 13.75 -8.42 5.48
CA GLU A 14 14.60 -9.60 5.44
C GLU A 14 13.82 -10.93 5.52
N LEU A 15 12.58 -10.91 6.01
CA LEU A 15 11.70 -12.08 6.12
C LEU A 15 10.94 -12.38 4.82
N ILE A 16 11.06 -11.51 3.81
CA ILE A 16 10.36 -11.68 2.53
C ILE A 16 10.96 -12.86 1.76
N ASN A 17 10.17 -13.92 1.61
CA ASN A 17 10.56 -15.09 0.84
C ASN A 17 9.97 -15.02 -0.59
N LYS A 18 10.83 -14.79 -1.58
CA LYS A 18 10.44 -14.69 -3.00
C LYS A 18 9.78 -15.97 -3.52
N ASP A 19 10.23 -17.15 -3.10
CA ASP A 19 9.67 -18.42 -3.58
C ASP A 19 8.24 -18.62 -3.09
N VAL A 20 7.96 -18.24 -1.84
CA VAL A 20 6.59 -18.21 -1.30
C VAL A 20 5.73 -17.23 -2.09
N MET A 21 6.26 -16.05 -2.41
CA MET A 21 5.52 -15.06 -3.18
C MET A 21 5.19 -15.54 -4.60
N VAL A 22 6.14 -16.17 -5.29
CA VAL A 22 5.93 -16.72 -6.63
C VAL A 22 4.94 -17.88 -6.58
N LYS A 23 5.16 -18.85 -5.69
CA LYS A 23 4.33 -20.05 -5.56
C LYS A 23 2.86 -19.72 -5.30
N ASN A 24 2.59 -18.72 -4.45
CA ASN A 24 1.24 -18.35 -4.05
C ASN A 24 0.67 -17.18 -4.86
N LYS A 25 1.41 -16.65 -5.85
CA LYS A 25 1.06 -15.43 -6.59
C LYS A 25 0.66 -14.30 -5.63
N LEU A 26 1.52 -14.08 -4.65
CA LEU A 26 1.30 -13.20 -3.51
C LEU A 26 1.72 -11.78 -3.83
N MET A 27 0.95 -10.82 -3.33
CA MET A 27 1.28 -9.40 -3.33
C MET A 27 1.04 -8.86 -1.93
N TYR A 28 2.08 -8.27 -1.34
CA TYR A 28 1.95 -7.50 -0.12
C TYR A 28 1.61 -6.06 -0.49
N ILE A 29 0.57 -5.54 0.18
CA ILE A 29 0.18 -4.14 0.09
C ILE A 29 0.20 -3.60 1.51
N LEU A 30 1.22 -2.79 1.80
CA LEU A 30 1.57 -2.40 3.16
C LEU A 30 0.94 -1.08 3.54
N THR A 31 0.23 -1.11 4.67
CA THR A 31 -0.19 0.09 5.37
C THR A 31 1.00 0.79 6.01
N ARG A 32 1.01 2.11 5.93
CA ARG A 32 2.07 2.96 6.49
C ARG A 32 2.18 2.90 8.01
N HIS A 33 3.39 3.18 8.50
CA HIS A 33 3.69 3.50 9.89
C HIS A 33 4.23 4.93 9.97
N GLY A 34 3.79 5.68 10.98
CA GLY A 34 4.44 6.94 11.33
C GLY A 34 5.70 6.70 12.14
N LYS A 35 6.67 7.59 11.97
CA LYS A 35 7.89 7.64 12.78
C LYS A 35 8.21 9.08 13.14
N LYS A 36 8.83 9.27 14.30
CA LYS A 36 9.38 10.54 14.70
C LYS A 36 10.77 10.68 14.10
N GLU A 37 10.93 11.70 13.28
CA GLU A 37 12.18 12.16 12.68
C GLU A 37 12.52 13.55 13.22
N LYS A 38 13.71 14.07 12.89
CA LYS A 38 14.26 15.32 13.45
C LYS A 38 13.27 16.49 13.40
N ASP A 39 12.69 16.73 12.21
CA ASP A 39 11.82 17.89 11.94
C ASP A 39 10.38 17.47 11.59
N CYS A 40 10.03 16.20 11.84
CA CYS A 40 8.75 15.63 11.42
C CYS A 40 8.30 14.53 12.38
N ASP A 41 7.11 14.69 12.98
CA ASP A 41 6.53 13.71 13.89
C ASP A 41 5.25 13.12 13.31
N MET A 42 5.42 12.12 12.44
CA MET A 42 4.29 11.44 11.82
C MET A 42 3.49 10.61 12.82
N GLN A 43 4.02 10.27 13.99
CA GLN A 43 3.28 9.44 14.96
C GLN A 43 2.00 10.11 15.48
N LYS A 44 1.91 11.44 15.35
CA LYS A 44 0.74 12.24 15.73
C LYS A 44 -0.38 12.26 14.68
N GLU A 45 -0.10 11.89 13.44
CA GLU A 45 -1.10 11.87 12.37
C GLU A 45 -2.06 10.67 12.54
N PRO A 46 -3.38 10.84 12.35
CA PRO A 46 -4.35 9.75 12.50
C PRO A 46 -4.07 8.53 11.59
N SER A 47 -3.51 8.75 10.40
CA SER A 47 -3.23 7.69 9.41
C SER A 47 -1.97 6.86 9.75
N SER A 48 -1.16 7.31 10.71
CA SER A 48 0.16 6.74 11.01
C SER A 48 0.17 5.46 11.82
N ASN A 49 -0.95 5.12 12.45
CA ASN A 49 -1.13 3.92 13.26
C ASN A 49 -2.27 3.05 12.73
N SER A 50 -2.48 3.09 11.41
CA SER A 50 -3.55 2.37 10.73
C SER A 50 -3.22 0.89 10.48
N CYS A 51 -1.99 0.45 10.78
CA CYS A 51 -1.62 -0.96 10.89
C CYS A 51 -2.16 -1.62 12.19
N SER A 52 -3.45 -1.41 12.47
CA SER A 52 -4.19 -2.06 13.54
C SER A 52 -5.62 -2.23 13.08
N ASN A 53 -6.23 -3.40 13.33
CA ASN A 53 -7.58 -3.69 12.86
C ASN A 53 -8.61 -2.67 13.32
N ASN A 54 -8.46 -2.11 14.53
CA ASN A 54 -9.38 -1.14 15.11
C ASN A 54 -9.15 0.30 14.64
N ARG A 55 -8.04 0.56 13.92
CA ARG A 55 -7.66 1.88 13.40
C ARG A 55 -7.43 1.87 11.89
N TYR A 56 -7.76 0.75 11.24
CA TYR A 56 -7.53 0.55 9.83
C TYR A 56 -8.46 1.44 9.01
N MET A 57 -7.87 2.33 8.22
CA MET A 57 -8.57 3.28 7.35
C MET A 57 -8.10 3.21 5.89
N GLY A 58 -7.34 2.17 5.52
CA GLY A 58 -6.60 2.14 4.24
C GLY A 58 -5.21 2.76 4.41
N SER A 59 -4.79 3.62 3.48
CA SER A 59 -3.46 4.27 3.46
C SER A 59 -2.32 3.30 3.15
N HIS A 60 -2.48 2.61 2.02
CA HIS A 60 -1.50 1.68 1.48
C HIS A 60 -0.47 2.39 0.62
N ASP A 61 0.79 2.33 1.02
CA ASP A 61 1.86 3.13 0.41
C ASP A 61 2.88 2.30 -0.35
N THR A 62 2.88 0.98 -0.16
CA THR A 62 3.92 0.11 -0.71
C THR A 62 3.32 -1.18 -1.22
N TYR A 63 3.72 -1.56 -2.44
CA TYR A 63 3.37 -2.80 -3.11
C TYR A 63 4.64 -3.63 -3.25
N ILE A 64 4.64 -4.86 -2.74
CA ILE A 64 5.75 -5.81 -2.90
C ILE A 64 5.19 -7.05 -3.55
N PHE A 65 5.75 -7.42 -4.69
CA PHE A 65 5.38 -8.64 -5.41
C PHE A 65 6.50 -9.03 -6.38
N VAL A 66 6.48 -10.31 -6.78
CA VAL A 66 7.29 -10.78 -7.90
C VAL A 66 6.38 -10.82 -9.13
N PRO A 67 6.70 -10.09 -10.21
CA PRO A 67 5.91 -10.16 -11.44
C PRO A 67 5.96 -11.57 -12.03
N ILE A 68 4.82 -12.22 -12.16
CA ILE A 68 4.70 -13.54 -12.81
C ILE A 68 4.12 -13.32 -14.20
N GLY A 69 4.99 -13.26 -15.21
CA GLY A 69 4.59 -13.05 -16.59
C GLY A 69 4.05 -11.64 -16.87
N LYS A 70 3.18 -11.52 -17.88
CA LYS A 70 2.55 -10.24 -18.26
C LYS A 70 1.27 -10.02 -17.46
N PHE A 71 1.04 -8.79 -17.02
CA PHE A 71 -0.28 -8.42 -16.47
C PHE A 71 -1.37 -8.53 -17.55
N PRO A 72 -2.56 -9.07 -17.20
CA PRO A 72 -3.72 -9.08 -18.07
C PRO A 72 -4.05 -7.67 -18.59
N PRO A 73 -4.50 -7.52 -19.85
CA PRO A 73 -4.91 -6.22 -20.41
C PRO A 73 -5.92 -5.47 -19.54
N GLU A 74 -6.80 -6.20 -18.86
CA GLU A 74 -7.83 -5.68 -17.96
C GLU A 74 -7.21 -5.01 -16.72
N VAL A 75 -6.16 -5.61 -16.14
CA VAL A 75 -5.40 -4.98 -15.04
C VAL A 75 -4.78 -3.67 -15.51
N LYS A 76 -4.16 -3.67 -16.71
CA LYS A 76 -3.54 -2.46 -17.27
C LYS A 76 -4.57 -1.36 -17.51
N LYS A 77 -5.73 -1.72 -18.05
CA LYS A 77 -6.84 -0.79 -18.30
C LYS A 77 -7.33 -0.17 -16.99
N GLU A 78 -7.52 -0.98 -15.95
CA GLU A 78 -7.99 -0.47 -14.65
C GLU A 78 -6.94 0.45 -14.00
N LEU A 79 -5.66 0.11 -14.10
CA LEU A 79 -4.56 0.92 -13.56
C LEU A 79 -4.19 2.15 -14.42
N SER A 80 -4.84 2.39 -15.55
CA SER A 80 -4.58 3.53 -16.44
C SER A 80 -5.23 4.82 -15.91
N VAL A 81 -4.86 5.21 -14.70
CA VAL A 81 -5.36 6.39 -13.98
C VAL A 81 -4.19 7.21 -13.44
N LEU A 82 -4.44 8.47 -13.09
CA LEU A 82 -3.40 9.31 -12.48
C LEU A 82 -3.20 8.94 -11.01
N SER A 83 -1.94 8.78 -10.60
CA SER A 83 -1.59 8.44 -9.20
C SER A 83 -1.95 9.54 -8.19
N ILE A 84 -2.22 10.77 -8.65
CA ILE A 84 -2.62 11.90 -7.81
C ILE A 84 -4.07 11.82 -7.34
N ASP A 85 -4.91 11.02 -8.01
CA ASP A 85 -6.33 10.90 -7.69
C ASP A 85 -6.55 10.11 -6.39
N TYR A 86 -7.59 10.48 -5.64
CA TYR A 86 -7.94 9.76 -4.41
C TYR A 86 -8.51 8.37 -4.72
N GLY A 87 -8.08 7.38 -3.94
CA GLY A 87 -8.61 6.02 -4.03
C GLY A 87 -7.94 5.14 -5.09
N VAL A 88 -6.90 5.62 -5.77
CA VAL A 88 -6.05 4.82 -6.67
C VAL A 88 -5.57 3.54 -5.96
N GLU A 89 -5.18 3.64 -4.69
CA GLU A 89 -4.75 2.49 -3.89
C GLU A 89 -5.84 1.40 -3.80
N ASN A 90 -7.07 1.78 -3.46
CA ASN A 90 -8.19 0.85 -3.33
C ASN A 90 -8.54 0.22 -4.67
N MET A 91 -8.53 1.01 -5.74
CA MET A 91 -8.78 0.53 -7.10
C MET A 91 -7.69 -0.46 -7.53
N SER A 92 -6.42 -0.18 -7.24
CA SER A 92 -5.30 -1.06 -7.59
C SER A 92 -5.35 -2.39 -6.81
N ILE A 93 -5.68 -2.36 -5.51
CA ILE A 93 -5.90 -3.56 -4.69
C ILE A 93 -7.00 -4.43 -5.33
N TRP A 94 -8.10 -3.80 -5.74
CA TRP A 94 -9.19 -4.49 -6.41
C TRP A 94 -8.75 -5.09 -7.75
N ALA A 95 -8.02 -4.33 -8.58
CA ALA A 95 -7.53 -4.78 -9.87
C ALA A 95 -6.59 -5.99 -9.76
N PHE A 96 -5.57 -5.90 -8.90
CA PHE A 96 -4.63 -7.01 -8.69
C PHE A 96 -5.31 -8.26 -8.13
N ARG A 97 -6.27 -8.10 -7.22
CA ARG A 97 -7.00 -9.23 -6.63
C ARG A 97 -7.95 -9.89 -7.64
N ASN A 98 -8.81 -9.12 -8.31
CA ASN A 98 -9.92 -9.66 -9.08
C ASN A 98 -9.57 -9.92 -10.55
N LEU A 99 -8.71 -9.11 -11.14
CA LEU A 99 -8.30 -9.22 -12.54
C LEU A 99 -6.91 -9.87 -12.66
N GLY A 100 -6.01 -9.51 -11.75
CA GLY A 100 -4.66 -10.07 -11.70
C GLY A 100 -4.57 -11.44 -11.04
N HIS A 101 -5.61 -11.87 -10.32
CA HIS A 101 -5.65 -13.09 -9.50
C HIS A 101 -4.49 -13.21 -8.51
N TYR A 102 -4.01 -12.09 -7.97
CA TYR A 102 -3.04 -12.10 -6.88
C TYR A 102 -3.74 -12.41 -5.55
N LYS A 103 -3.08 -13.22 -4.72
CA LYS A 103 -3.40 -13.25 -3.30
C LYS A 103 -2.85 -11.95 -2.69
N VAL A 104 -3.74 -11.03 -2.34
CA VAL A 104 -3.36 -9.72 -1.81
C VAL A 104 -3.50 -9.69 -0.29
N THR A 105 -2.40 -9.53 0.43
CA THR A 105 -2.35 -9.45 1.90
C THR A 105 -1.64 -8.18 2.37
N ASN A 106 -1.85 -7.80 3.63
CA ASN A 106 -1.22 -6.63 4.24
C ASN A 106 -0.48 -7.04 5.52
N PRO A 107 0.72 -7.61 5.42
CA PRO A 107 1.49 -8.07 6.56
C PRO A 107 2.17 -6.93 7.33
N CYS A 108 1.56 -5.74 7.41
CA CYS A 108 2.19 -4.56 7.99
C CYS A 108 2.58 -4.72 9.48
N LYS A 109 2.02 -5.72 10.20
CA LYS A 109 2.42 -6.01 11.58
C LYS A 109 3.84 -6.58 11.67
N VAL A 110 4.34 -7.13 10.56
CA VAL A 110 5.68 -7.73 10.42
C VAL A 110 6.56 -6.90 9.50
N LEU A 111 6.05 -6.52 8.31
CA LEU A 111 6.77 -5.71 7.33
C LEU A 111 6.46 -4.22 7.54
N LYS A 112 7.41 -3.48 8.10
CA LYS A 112 7.20 -2.05 8.35
C LYS A 112 7.64 -1.21 7.16
N VAL A 113 6.77 -0.29 6.76
CA VAL A 113 7.11 0.83 5.89
C VAL A 113 6.81 2.11 6.63
N TYR A 114 7.74 3.06 6.57
CA TYR A 114 7.63 4.33 7.25
C TYR A 114 7.28 5.42 6.25
N HIS A 115 6.27 6.20 6.57
CA HIS A 115 5.88 7.37 5.80
C HIS A 115 6.35 8.64 6.52
N ILE A 116 7.17 9.48 5.89
CA ILE A 116 7.64 10.78 6.39
C ILE A 116 7.06 11.87 5.49
N HIS A 117 5.90 12.40 5.87
CA HIS A 117 5.29 13.53 5.17
C HIS A 117 4.55 14.40 6.18
N CYS A 118 5.23 15.41 6.74
CA CYS A 118 4.64 16.30 7.74
C CYS A 118 3.96 17.55 7.17
N THR A 119 3.81 17.65 5.85
CA THR A 119 3.01 18.74 5.27
C THR A 119 1.56 18.30 5.13
N GLY A 120 0.63 19.01 5.77
CA GLY A 120 -0.81 18.71 5.66
C GLY A 120 -1.44 19.11 4.32
N LEU A 121 -0.62 19.33 3.28
CA LEU A 121 -1.04 19.89 2.01
C LEU A 121 -1.89 18.87 1.24
N ARG A 122 -3.20 19.01 1.34
CA ARG A 122 -4.19 18.25 0.56
C ARG A 122 -4.77 19.17 -0.49
N ASP A 123 -4.63 18.82 -1.77
CA ASP A 123 -5.36 19.51 -2.83
C ASP A 123 -6.81 19.02 -2.81
N ALA A 124 -7.72 19.91 -2.44
CA ALA A 124 -9.15 19.64 -2.36
C ALA A 124 -9.78 19.36 -3.75
N ARG A 125 -9.10 19.70 -4.84
CA ARG A 125 -9.56 19.46 -6.22
C ARG A 125 -9.25 18.05 -6.71
N ARG A 126 -8.50 17.24 -5.95
CA ARG A 126 -8.21 15.85 -6.32
C ARG A 126 -9.50 15.05 -6.44
N LYS A 127 -9.70 14.41 -7.58
CA LYS A 127 -10.88 13.60 -7.84
C LYS A 127 -10.76 12.27 -7.10
N ARG A 128 -11.85 11.79 -6.51
CA ARG A 128 -11.93 10.41 -6.02
C ARG A 128 -12.39 9.50 -7.17
N ILE A 129 -11.60 8.47 -7.46
CA ILE A 129 -11.85 7.58 -8.61
C ILE A 129 -12.31 6.17 -8.20
N ASN A 130 -12.16 5.78 -6.94
CA ASN A 130 -12.67 4.50 -6.44
C ASN A 130 -14.20 4.52 -6.20
N THR A 131 -14.94 5.15 -7.10
CA THR A 131 -16.38 5.32 -7.06
C THR A 131 -17.05 4.15 -7.77
N GLY A 132 -17.60 3.19 -7.01
CA GLY A 132 -18.30 2.02 -7.56
C GLY A 132 -17.98 0.72 -6.82
N LYS A 133 -18.13 -0.42 -7.52
CA LYS A 133 -17.85 -1.77 -6.96
C LYS A 133 -16.36 -2.15 -6.98
N ASN A 134 -15.53 -1.40 -7.68
CA ASN A 134 -14.10 -1.68 -7.88
C ASN A 134 -13.25 -1.10 -6.76
N THR A 135 -13.58 -1.45 -5.52
CA THR A 135 -12.88 -0.97 -4.31
C THR A 135 -12.28 -2.14 -3.55
N GLY A 136 -10.98 -2.06 -3.28
CA GLY A 136 -10.20 -3.07 -2.61
C GLY A 136 -9.76 -2.62 -1.23
N MET A 137 -9.76 -3.54 -0.29
CA MET A 137 -9.16 -3.37 1.04
C MET A 137 -8.26 -4.56 1.35
N ALA A 138 -7.19 -4.31 2.11
CA ALA A 138 -6.30 -5.33 2.65
C ALA A 138 -6.07 -5.04 4.14
N ARG A 139 -6.80 -5.74 5.02
CA ARG A 139 -6.72 -5.51 6.47
C ARG A 139 -5.37 -6.00 7.01
N PRO A 140 -4.83 -5.35 8.07
CA PRO A 140 -3.58 -5.74 8.70
C PRO A 140 -3.55 -7.22 9.14
N THR A 141 -2.45 -7.89 8.84
CA THR A 141 -2.13 -9.25 9.32
C THR A 141 -0.66 -9.32 9.71
N ASP A 142 -0.31 -10.36 10.44
CA ASP A 142 1.02 -10.82 10.82
C ASP A 142 1.49 -12.00 9.97
N ARG A 143 0.66 -12.46 9.02
CA ARG A 143 0.97 -13.60 8.15
C ARG A 143 1.60 -13.15 6.85
N LEU A 144 2.66 -13.85 6.45
CA LEU A 144 3.38 -13.64 5.20
C LEU A 144 2.94 -14.58 4.07
N ASP A 145 1.86 -15.34 4.23
CA ASP A 145 1.41 -16.36 3.27
C ASP A 145 -0.04 -16.21 2.78
#